data_AF-A0A815PHW0-F1
#
_entry.id   AF-A0A815PHW0-F1
#
_cell.length_a   1.000
_cell.length_b   1.000
_cell.length_c   1.000
_cell.angle_alpha   90.00
_cell.angle_beta   90.00
_cell.angle_gamma   90.00
#
_symmetry.space_group_name_H-M   'P 1'
#
loop_
_entity.id
_entity.type
_entity.pdbx_description
1 polymer ?
#
loop_
_entity_poly.entity_id
_entity_poly.type
_entity_poly.pdbx_seq_one_letter_code
_entity_poly.pdbx_strand_id
1 'polypeptide(L)'
;MSSPNSTKLNLSKAELQILVTLNDPSVSFTKPKNKRSECWSNFSQIYHENNPLDYIICLQCKSVLKWTSENGTRVMSHHNCLNKFISTTPSRQRTISSYYQQSSASKECPLFQKCITEASVEYCGIDCRPFESIAGVGFMNLAKQLIIAGAHILIDSLAELIWNRWFFPIIINFIYWNRIKSIISDHNRFATIFINQLESILISV
;
A
#
# COMPACT_ATOMS: atom_id res chain seq x y z
N MET A 1 -37.57 -10.96 32.42
CA MET A 1 -36.19 -10.47 32.57
C MET A 1 -35.41 -10.98 31.35
N SER A 2 -35.38 -10.17 30.30
CA SER A 2 -34.86 -10.55 28.98
C SER A 2 -33.38 -10.19 28.93
N SER A 3 -32.50 -11.18 28.71
CA SER A 3 -31.08 -10.96 28.40
C SER A 3 -30.96 -10.05 27.17
N PRO A 4 -30.14 -8.99 27.20
CA PRO A 4 -29.82 -8.26 25.98
C PRO A 4 -28.84 -9.11 25.17
N ASN A 5 -29.28 -9.50 23.97
CA ASN A 5 -28.46 -10.09 22.93
C ASN A 5 -27.19 -9.24 22.73
N SER A 6 -26.01 -9.81 23.02
CA SER A 6 -24.73 -9.17 22.72
C SER A 6 -24.44 -9.30 21.22
N THR A 7 -25.14 -8.53 20.40
CA THR A 7 -24.73 -8.29 19.03
C THR A 7 -23.37 -7.58 19.11
N LYS A 8 -22.30 -8.30 18.77
CA LYS A 8 -20.93 -7.76 18.73
C LYS A 8 -20.92 -6.60 17.75
N LEU A 9 -21.05 -5.38 18.26
CA LEU A 9 -21.02 -4.15 17.48
C LEU A 9 -19.64 -4.02 16.85
N ASN A 10 -19.56 -4.30 15.55
CA ASN A 10 -18.34 -4.18 14.77
C ASN A 10 -18.16 -2.71 14.34
N LEU A 11 -17.79 -1.84 15.28
CA LEU A 11 -17.29 -0.52 14.90
C LEU A 11 -15.90 -0.65 14.28
N SER A 12 -15.68 0.08 13.18
CA SER A 12 -14.38 0.16 12.56
C SER A 12 -13.41 1.00 13.41
N LYS A 13 -12.12 0.75 13.25
CA LYS A 13 -11.07 1.54 13.91
C LYS A 13 -11.19 3.04 13.59
N ALA A 14 -11.56 3.38 12.36
CA ALA A 14 -11.65 4.77 11.90
C ALA A 14 -12.80 5.51 12.61
N GLU A 15 -13.97 4.88 12.70
CA GLU A 15 -15.12 5.43 13.42
C GLU A 15 -14.79 5.61 14.91
N LEU A 16 -14.19 4.60 15.55
CA LEU A 16 -13.75 4.73 16.94
C LEU A 16 -12.74 5.87 17.14
N GLN A 17 -11.83 6.06 16.19
CA GLN A 17 -10.88 7.17 16.26
C GLN A 17 -11.60 8.53 16.18
N ILE A 18 -12.63 8.64 15.35
CA ILE A 18 -13.47 9.85 15.24
C ILE A 18 -14.21 10.09 16.56
N LEU A 19 -14.91 9.08 17.10
CA LEU A 19 -15.65 9.20 18.36
C LEU A 19 -14.75 9.60 19.55
N VAL A 20 -13.56 9.00 19.63
CA VAL A 20 -12.55 9.36 20.63
C VAL A 20 -12.06 10.80 20.46
N THR A 21 -11.89 11.26 19.23
CA THR A 21 -11.44 12.63 18.93
C THR A 21 -12.52 13.66 19.26
N LEU A 22 -13.79 13.32 19.02
CA LEU A 22 -14.96 14.14 19.33
C LEU A 22 -15.36 14.08 20.82
N ASN A 23 -14.73 13.22 21.62
CA ASN A 23 -15.03 12.99 23.03
C ASN A 23 -16.52 12.66 23.26
N ASP A 24 -17.04 11.73 22.45
CA ASP A 24 -18.43 11.29 22.50
C ASP A 24 -18.76 10.55 23.82
N PRO A 25 -19.89 10.86 24.50
CA PRO A 25 -20.27 10.22 25.76
C PRO A 25 -20.60 8.72 25.64
N SER A 26 -20.86 8.21 24.44
CA SER A 26 -21.08 6.77 24.19
C SER A 26 -19.84 5.91 24.40
N VAL A 27 -18.65 6.53 24.35
CA VAL A 27 -17.36 5.86 24.50
C VAL A 27 -16.80 6.09 25.89
N SER A 28 -16.52 5.00 26.61
CA SER A 28 -15.88 5.06 27.94
C SER A 28 -14.54 4.33 27.96
N PHE A 29 -13.66 4.78 28.86
CA PHE A 29 -12.29 4.28 28.98
C PHE A 29 -12.06 3.72 30.37
N THR A 30 -11.80 2.42 30.47
CA THR A 30 -11.57 1.76 31.77
C THR A 30 -10.23 1.03 31.77
N LYS A 31 -9.49 1.14 32.87
CA LYS A 31 -8.29 0.33 33.10
C LYS A 31 -8.70 -1.09 33.51
N PRO A 32 -8.22 -2.14 32.83
CA PRO A 32 -8.61 -3.51 33.16
C PRO A 32 -8.10 -3.89 34.56
N LYS A 33 -9.01 -4.28 35.45
CA LYS A 33 -8.73 -4.55 36.88
C LYS A 33 -7.67 -5.64 37.14
N ASN A 34 -7.53 -6.61 36.23
CA ASN A 34 -6.68 -7.80 36.44
C ASN A 34 -5.34 -7.77 35.70
N LYS A 35 -4.97 -6.67 35.03
CA LYS A 35 -3.74 -6.64 34.23
C LYS A 35 -2.65 -5.82 34.93
N ARG A 36 -1.67 -6.54 35.49
CA ARG A 36 -0.56 -6.01 36.30
C ARG A 36 0.63 -5.50 35.49
N SER A 37 0.65 -5.66 34.17
CA SER A 37 1.81 -5.25 33.38
C SER A 37 1.95 -3.73 33.32
N GLU A 38 3.18 -3.24 33.53
CA GLU A 38 3.53 -1.81 33.51
C GLU A 38 3.07 -1.10 32.23
N CYS A 39 2.96 -1.84 31.13
CA CYS A 39 2.43 -1.36 29.86
C CYS A 39 1.05 -0.71 29.99
N TRP A 40 0.16 -1.15 30.90
CA TRP A 40 -1.19 -0.57 31.06
C TRP A 40 -1.22 0.79 31.77
N SER A 41 -0.07 1.30 32.24
CA SER A 41 0.02 2.63 32.83
C SER A 41 -0.47 3.72 31.88
N ASN A 42 -0.12 3.58 30.59
CA ASN A 42 -0.37 4.55 29.52
C ASN A 42 -1.55 4.18 28.60
N PHE A 43 -2.28 3.11 28.88
CA PHE A 43 -3.36 2.62 28.00
C PHE A 43 -4.61 2.28 28.79
N SER A 44 -5.77 2.46 28.16
CA SER A 44 -7.07 2.04 28.69
C SER A 44 -7.85 1.24 27.65
N GLN A 45 -8.71 0.33 28.11
CA GLN A 45 -9.61 -0.41 27.22
C GLN A 45 -10.81 0.46 26.86
N ILE A 46 -11.22 0.40 25.58
CA ILE A 46 -12.36 1.15 25.06
C ILE A 46 -13.64 0.32 25.23
N TYR A 47 -14.67 0.98 25.71
CA TYR A 47 -16.03 0.45 25.83
C TYR A 47 -16.97 1.35 25.03
N HIS A 48 -17.92 0.74 24.33
CA HIS A 48 -19.01 1.45 23.66
C HIS A 48 -20.32 0.96 24.27
N GLU A 49 -21.12 1.87 24.84
CA GLU A 49 -22.38 1.53 25.52
C GLU A 49 -22.21 0.41 26.56
N ASN A 50 -21.14 0.47 27.36
CA ASN A 50 -20.74 -0.54 28.35
C ASN A 50 -20.29 -1.91 27.80
N ASN A 51 -20.23 -2.08 26.48
CA ASN A 51 -19.68 -3.29 25.86
C ASN A 51 -18.17 -3.15 25.62
N PRO A 52 -17.34 -4.10 26.08
CA PRO A 52 -15.89 -4.06 25.84
C PRO A 52 -15.61 -4.27 24.35
N LEU A 53 -14.76 -3.42 23.77
CA LEU A 53 -14.29 -3.60 22.41
C LEU A 53 -12.88 -4.18 22.39
N ASP A 54 -12.52 -4.80 21.25
CA ASP A 54 -11.18 -5.34 20.96
C ASP A 54 -10.19 -4.21 20.58
N TYR A 55 -10.30 -3.07 21.27
CA TYR A 55 -9.51 -1.86 21.05
C TYR A 55 -9.08 -1.22 22.38
N ILE A 56 -7.90 -0.62 22.36
CA ILE A 56 -7.35 0.19 23.46
C ILE A 56 -7.03 1.59 22.95
N ILE A 57 -7.02 2.55 23.87
CA ILE A 57 -6.59 3.92 23.62
C ILE A 57 -5.29 4.19 24.35
N CYS A 58 -4.36 4.87 23.67
CA CYS A 58 -3.22 5.47 24.35
C CYS A 58 -3.65 6.76 25.07
N LEU A 59 -3.38 6.84 26.37
CA LEU A 59 -3.73 8.02 27.17
C LEU A 59 -2.88 9.25 26.82
N GLN A 60 -1.70 9.06 26.22
CA GLN A 60 -0.78 10.15 25.85
C GLN A 60 -1.11 10.77 24.48
N CYS A 61 -1.26 9.96 23.43
CA CYS A 61 -1.48 10.45 22.07
C CYS A 61 -2.91 10.26 21.55
N LYS A 62 -3.80 9.66 22.36
CA LYS A 62 -5.20 9.37 22.01
C LYS A 62 -5.39 8.49 20.75
N SER A 63 -4.35 7.76 20.34
CA SER A 63 -4.46 6.81 19.23
C SER A 63 -5.22 5.55 19.67
N VAL A 64 -6.13 5.09 18.82
CA VAL A 64 -6.84 3.81 18.97
C VAL A 64 -6.01 2.68 18.34
N LEU A 65 -5.83 1.59 19.09
CA LEU A 65 -5.07 0.42 18.68
C LEU A 65 -5.92 -0.83 18.85
N LYS A 66 -5.83 -1.77 17.91
CA LYS A 66 -6.53 -3.06 18.01
C LYS A 66 -5.81 -3.95 19.03
N TRP A 67 -6.53 -4.44 20.02
CA TRP A 67 -6.00 -5.27 21.09
C TRP A 67 -6.93 -6.46 21.33
N THR A 68 -6.38 -7.66 21.19
CA THR A 68 -7.02 -8.92 21.55
C THR A 68 -6.19 -9.60 22.63
N SER A 69 -6.78 -10.53 23.38
CA SER A 69 -6.07 -11.33 24.39
C SER A 69 -4.87 -12.08 23.80
N GLU A 70 -4.99 -12.57 22.56
CA GLU A 70 -3.94 -13.27 21.81
C GLU A 70 -2.71 -12.40 21.54
N ASN A 71 -2.93 -11.12 21.21
CA ASN A 71 -1.84 -10.18 20.92
C ASN A 71 -1.08 -9.73 22.18
N GLY A 72 -1.62 -10.00 23.37
CA GLY A 72 -0.98 -9.71 24.65
C GLY A 72 -0.56 -8.24 24.80
N THR A 73 0.66 -7.98 25.29
CA THR A 73 1.22 -6.64 25.47
C THR A 73 2.00 -6.13 24.25
N ARG A 74 2.08 -6.90 23.15
CA ARG A 74 2.89 -6.57 21.98
C ARG A 74 2.50 -5.22 21.38
N VAL A 75 1.20 -5.00 21.16
CA VAL A 75 0.68 -3.77 20.55
C VAL A 75 0.99 -2.52 21.39
N MET A 76 0.95 -2.65 22.72
CA MET A 76 1.33 -1.55 23.64
C MET A 76 2.83 -1.27 23.60
N SER A 77 3.66 -2.32 23.62
CA SER A 77 5.13 -2.18 23.60
C SER A 77 5.67 -1.58 22.30
N HIS A 78 5.04 -1.88 21.17
CA HIS A 78 5.44 -1.36 19.85
C HIS A 78 4.83 0.03 19.55
N HIS A 79 3.93 0.51 20.40
CA HIS A 79 3.33 1.82 20.21
C HIS A 79 4.30 2.92 20.63
N ASN A 80 4.76 3.69 19.64
CA ASN A 80 5.56 4.89 19.86
C ASN A 80 4.66 6.12 19.72
N CYS A 81 4.40 6.80 20.84
CA CYS A 81 3.73 8.09 20.83
C CYS A 81 4.63 9.12 20.14
N LEU A 82 4.21 9.68 19.01
CA LEU A 82 4.92 10.80 18.37
C LEU A 82 5.00 12.03 19.29
N ASN A 83 4.09 12.16 20.26
CA ASN A 83 4.09 13.25 21.26
C ASN A 83 5.05 13.04 22.44
N LYS A 84 5.91 12.01 22.44
CA LYS A 84 6.92 11.80 23.52
C LYS A 84 7.98 12.91 23.62
N PHE A 85 7.98 13.89 22.72
CA PHE A 85 8.94 14.98 22.73
C PHE A 85 8.66 16.08 23.78
N ILE A 86 7.55 16.02 24.53
CA ILE A 86 7.20 17.07 25.52
C ILE A 86 7.38 16.60 26.98
N SER A 87 7.72 15.34 27.25
CA SER A 87 8.01 14.91 28.63
C SER A 87 9.48 15.12 28.99
N THR A 88 9.76 16.22 29.68
CA THR A 88 10.98 16.53 30.44
C THR A 88 11.26 15.44 31.48
N THR A 89 12.04 14.42 31.13
CA THR A 89 12.82 13.63 32.10
C THR A 89 14.17 13.26 31.48
N PRO A 90 15.30 13.45 32.20
CA PRO A 90 16.61 13.06 31.70
C PRO A 90 16.91 11.64 32.18
N SER A 91 16.83 10.63 31.31
CA SER A 91 17.63 9.41 31.51
C SER A 91 17.60 8.49 30.30
N ARG A 92 18.75 7.82 30.11
CA ARG A 92 19.14 6.88 29.06
C ARG A 92 19.68 7.56 27.81
N GLN A 93 21.00 7.74 27.84
CA GLN A 93 21.84 7.91 26.65
C GLN A 93 21.41 6.87 25.62
N ARG A 94 20.89 7.37 24.50
CA ARG A 94 20.48 6.55 23.37
C ARG A 94 21.71 5.83 22.81
N THR A 95 21.63 4.51 22.62
CA THR A 95 22.67 3.78 21.90
C THR A 95 22.74 4.29 20.45
N ILE A 96 23.94 4.30 19.86
CA ILE A 96 24.19 4.78 18.49
C ILE A 96 23.24 4.10 17.49
N SER A 97 22.85 2.85 17.74
CA SER A 97 21.88 2.07 16.95
C SER A 97 20.49 2.70 16.84
N SER A 98 20.06 3.56 17.77
CA SER A 98 18.75 4.21 17.72
C SER A 98 18.67 5.42 16.76
N TYR A 99 19.82 5.93 16.32
CA TYR A 99 19.89 6.93 15.24
C TYR A 99 19.70 6.29 13.86
N TYR A 100 19.95 4.99 13.74
CA TYR A 100 19.58 4.20 12.56
C TYR A 100 18.16 3.68 12.73
N GLN A 101 17.18 4.56 12.52
CA GLN A 101 15.85 4.08 12.15
C GLN A 101 15.96 3.55 10.72
N GLN A 102 16.08 2.23 10.58
CA GLN A 102 15.86 1.59 9.30
C GLN A 102 14.42 1.92 8.89
N SER A 103 14.30 2.92 8.02
CA SER A 103 13.02 3.35 7.49
C SER A 103 12.34 2.11 6.94
N SER A 104 11.11 1.87 7.39
CA SER A 104 10.21 0.91 6.78
C SER A 104 9.75 1.47 5.43
N ALA A 105 10.70 1.80 4.55
CA ALA A 105 10.47 1.80 3.14
C ALA A 105 10.07 0.37 2.77
N SER A 106 9.09 0.26 1.88
CA SER A 106 8.64 -0.98 1.25
C SER A 106 9.78 -1.99 1.12
N LYS A 107 9.51 -3.28 1.34
CA LYS A 107 10.41 -4.37 0.91
C LYS A 107 10.62 -4.25 -0.61
N GLU A 108 11.50 -3.35 -1.02
CA GLU A 108 12.06 -3.32 -2.35
C GLU A 108 12.80 -4.63 -2.55
N CYS A 109 12.81 -5.11 -3.79
CA CYS A 109 13.50 -6.33 -4.16
C CYS A 109 14.96 -6.24 -3.65
N PRO A 110 15.36 -7.04 -2.64
CA PRO A 110 16.67 -6.89 -2.01
C PRO A 110 17.84 -7.07 -3.00
N LEU A 111 17.57 -7.79 -4.09
CA LEU A 111 18.50 -8.02 -5.19
C LEU A 111 18.80 -6.72 -5.96
N PHE A 112 17.80 -5.87 -6.22
CA PHE A 112 18.01 -4.64 -6.98
C PHE A 112 18.86 -3.62 -6.21
N GLN A 113 18.57 -3.46 -4.91
CA GLN A 113 19.36 -2.59 -4.03
C GLN A 113 20.81 -3.06 -3.94
N LYS A 114 21.03 -4.38 -3.88
CA LYS A 114 22.37 -4.97 -3.86
C LYS A 114 23.14 -4.63 -5.14
N CYS A 115 22.55 -4.82 -6.32
CA CYS A 115 23.20 -4.51 -7.59
C CYS A 115 23.61 -3.04 -7.70
N ILE A 116 22.73 -2.10 -7.30
CA ILE A 116 23.05 -0.67 -7.31
C ILE A 116 24.19 -0.36 -6.33
N THR A 117 24.17 -0.99 -5.15
CA THR A 117 25.22 -0.79 -4.13
C THR A 117 26.56 -1.27 -4.64
N GLU A 118 26.62 -2.48 -5.23
CA GLU A 118 27.85 -3.05 -5.80
C GLU A 118 28.41 -2.16 -6.92
N ALA A 119 27.56 -1.72 -7.86
CA ALA A 119 27.98 -0.83 -8.95
C ALA A 119 28.49 0.53 -8.43
N SER A 120 27.88 1.06 -7.36
CA SER A 120 28.32 2.33 -6.75
C SER A 120 29.67 2.20 -6.05
N VAL A 121 29.91 1.06 -5.39
CA VAL A 121 31.20 0.74 -4.75
C VAL A 121 32.28 0.56 -5.82
N GLU A 122 31.97 -0.16 -6.90
CA GLU A 122 32.88 -0.35 -8.02
C GLU A 122 33.24 0.98 -8.69
N TYR A 123 32.26 1.84 -8.96
CA TYR A 123 32.50 3.21 -9.45
C TYR A 123 33.48 3.98 -8.56
N CYS A 124 33.26 3.99 -7.24
CA CYS A 124 34.17 4.65 -6.31
C CYS A 124 35.57 4.04 -6.31
N GLY A 125 35.67 2.70 -6.43
CA GLY A 125 36.93 1.96 -6.42
C GLY A 125 37.75 2.15 -7.70
N ILE A 126 37.12 2.03 -8.87
CA ILE A 126 37.78 2.14 -10.18
C ILE A 126 38.20 3.59 -10.43
N ASP A 127 37.32 4.55 -10.17
CA ASP A 127 37.58 5.96 -10.49
C ASP A 127 38.29 6.71 -9.35
N CYS A 128 38.65 6.00 -8.25
CA CYS A 128 39.24 6.57 -7.04
C CYS A 128 38.43 7.77 -6.49
N ARG A 129 37.09 7.67 -6.51
CA ARG A 129 36.19 8.73 -6.06
C ARG A 129 35.80 8.54 -4.59
N PRO A 130 35.68 9.64 -3.82
CA PRO A 130 35.16 9.55 -2.46
C PRO A 130 33.69 9.11 -2.47
N PHE A 131 33.26 8.34 -1.48
CA PHE A 131 31.86 7.88 -1.35
C PHE A 131 30.86 9.04 -1.25
N GLU A 132 31.29 10.22 -0.84
CA GLU A 132 30.47 11.43 -0.84
C GLU A 132 30.02 11.83 -2.26
N SER A 133 30.74 11.38 -3.30
CA SER A 133 30.41 11.67 -4.71
C SER A 133 29.05 11.09 -5.12
N ILE A 134 28.72 9.89 -4.61
CA ILE A 134 27.41 9.25 -4.87
C ILE A 134 26.28 9.85 -4.02
N ALA A 135 26.60 10.56 -2.93
CA ALA A 135 25.64 11.30 -2.12
C ALA A 135 25.38 12.73 -2.65
N GLY A 136 26.18 13.19 -3.61
CA GLY A 136 26.09 14.54 -4.17
C GLY A 136 24.81 14.79 -4.97
N VAL A 137 24.29 16.01 -4.90
CA VAL A 137 23.06 16.43 -5.62
C VAL A 137 23.20 16.23 -7.14
N GLY A 138 24.39 16.46 -7.69
CA GLY A 138 24.68 16.25 -9.13
C GLY A 138 24.51 14.80 -9.56
N PHE A 139 25.09 13.86 -8.81
CA PHE A 139 24.96 12.42 -9.07
C PHE A 139 23.50 11.96 -8.95
N MET A 140 22.79 12.42 -7.92
CA MET A 140 21.36 12.10 -7.72
C MET A 140 20.49 12.59 -8.89
N ASN A 141 20.78 13.77 -9.44
CA ASN A 141 20.07 14.27 -10.61
C ASN A 141 20.38 13.46 -11.87
N LEU A 142 21.65 13.09 -12.08
CA LEU A 142 22.03 12.20 -13.18
C LEU A 142 21.33 10.84 -13.08
N ALA A 143 21.36 10.20 -11.91
CA ALA A 143 20.72 8.92 -11.66
C ALA A 143 19.22 8.97 -11.95
N LYS A 144 18.53 10.05 -11.53
CA LYS A 144 17.11 10.28 -11.88
C LYS A 144 16.89 10.34 -13.39
N GLN A 145 17.72 11.09 -14.11
CA GLN A 145 17.60 11.20 -15.58
C GLN A 145 17.84 9.86 -16.28
N LEU A 146 18.82 9.07 -15.81
CA LEU A 146 19.08 7.73 -16.34
C LEU A 146 17.90 6.78 -16.13
N ILE A 147 17.27 6.82 -14.96
CA ILE A 147 16.06 6.02 -14.68
C ILE A 147 14.91 6.44 -15.60
N ILE A 148 14.68 7.75 -15.76
CA ILE A 148 13.64 8.28 -16.64
C ILE A 148 13.90 7.84 -18.09
N ALA A 149 15.12 8.00 -18.59
CA ALA A 149 15.52 7.60 -19.94
C ALA A 149 15.32 6.09 -20.16
N GLY A 150 15.73 5.25 -19.19
CA GLY A 150 15.52 3.81 -19.24
C GLY A 150 14.04 3.43 -19.26
N ALA A 151 13.20 4.12 -18.49
CA ALA A 151 11.76 3.91 -18.50
C ALA A 151 11.13 4.24 -19.86
N HIS A 152 11.55 5.34 -20.51
CA HIS A 152 11.08 5.69 -21.85
C HIS A 152 11.42 4.61 -22.89
N ILE A 153 12.67 4.14 -22.92
CA ILE A 153 13.12 3.10 -23.86
C ILE A 153 12.31 1.79 -23.68
N LEU A 154 12.03 1.41 -22.44
CA LEU A 154 11.21 0.23 -22.15
C LEU A 154 9.76 0.40 -22.60
N ILE A 155 9.18 1.58 -22.42
CA ILE A 155 7.81 1.88 -22.86
C ILE A 155 7.71 1.84 -24.38
N ASP A 156 8.68 2.42 -25.10
CA ASP A 156 8.70 2.42 -26.56
C ASP A 156 8.87 1.00 -27.11
N SER A 157 9.72 0.18 -26.48
CA SER A 157 9.90 -1.22 -26.84
C SER A 157 8.67 -2.09 -26.54
N LEU A 158 7.95 -1.81 -25.44
CA LEU A 158 6.68 -2.47 -25.12
C LEU A 158 5.55 -2.01 -26.05
N ALA A 159 5.52 -0.74 -26.44
CA ALA A 159 4.56 -0.21 -27.39
C ALA A 159 4.70 -0.89 -28.76
N GLU A 160 5.95 -1.05 -29.25
CA GLU A 160 6.28 -1.85 -30.44
C GLU A 160 5.81 -3.31 -30.34
N LEU A 161 6.05 -3.96 -29.19
CA LEU A 161 5.61 -5.34 -28.94
C LEU A 161 4.08 -5.47 -28.89
N ILE A 162 3.39 -4.52 -28.26
CA ILE A 162 1.92 -4.51 -28.16
C ILE A 162 1.29 -4.21 -29.52
N TRP A 163 1.85 -3.25 -30.27
CA TRP A 163 1.40 -2.95 -31.63
C TRP A 163 1.54 -4.15 -32.55
N ASN A 164 2.73 -4.76 -32.60
CA ASN A 164 3.01 -5.85 -33.52
C ASN A 164 2.32 -7.16 -33.13
N ARG A 165 2.12 -7.41 -31.83
CA ARG A 165 1.57 -8.69 -31.35
C ARG A 165 0.05 -8.70 -31.20
N TRP A 166 -0.56 -7.57 -30.86
CA TRP A 166 -1.99 -7.50 -30.57
C TRP A 166 -2.77 -6.66 -31.56
N PHE A 167 -2.27 -5.47 -31.94
CA PHE A 167 -3.03 -4.55 -32.79
C PHE A 167 -2.87 -4.83 -34.29
N PHE A 168 -1.67 -5.18 -34.75
CA PHE A 168 -1.40 -5.43 -36.17
C PHE A 168 -2.25 -6.57 -36.77
N PRO A 169 -2.45 -7.72 -36.09
CA PRO A 169 -3.33 -8.78 -36.58
C PRO A 169 -4.81 -8.39 -36.57
N ILE A 170 -5.24 -7.58 -35.59
CA ILE A 170 -6.63 -7.12 -35.48
C ILE A 170 -6.94 -6.12 -36.58
N ILE A 171 -6.04 -5.17 -36.85
CA ILE A 171 -6.20 -4.16 -37.90
C ILE A 171 -6.14 -4.81 -39.28
N ILE A 172 -5.23 -5.75 -39.53
CA ILE A 172 -5.21 -6.51 -40.79
C ILE A 172 -6.50 -7.31 -40.96
N ASN A 173 -6.97 -8.03 -39.94
CA ASN A 173 -8.23 -8.76 -40.01
C ASN A 173 -9.42 -7.83 -40.22
N PHE A 174 -9.44 -6.64 -39.62
CA PHE A 174 -10.50 -5.65 -39.79
C PHE A 174 -10.50 -5.05 -41.20
N ILE A 175 -9.34 -4.70 -41.75
CA ILE A 175 -9.21 -4.21 -43.13
C ILE A 175 -9.59 -5.31 -44.13
N TYR A 176 -9.15 -6.56 -43.89
CA TYR A 176 -9.48 -7.70 -44.73
C TYR A 176 -10.98 -8.02 -44.68
N TRP A 177 -11.59 -7.96 -43.48
CA TRP A 177 -13.03 -8.13 -43.27
C TRP A 177 -13.86 -7.05 -43.96
N ASN A 178 -13.45 -5.79 -43.89
CA ASN A 178 -14.15 -4.69 -44.57
C ASN A 178 -14.02 -4.80 -46.10
N ARG A 179 -12.88 -5.28 -46.60
CA ARG A 179 -12.68 -5.54 -48.03
C ARG A 179 -13.51 -6.73 -48.52
N ILE A 180 -13.64 -7.79 -47.71
CA ILE A 180 -14.55 -8.92 -47.98
C ILE A 180 -16.02 -8.47 -47.93
N LYS A 181 -16.43 -7.64 -46.95
CA LYS A 181 -17.78 -7.07 -46.88
C LYS A 181 -18.14 -6.25 -48.13
N SER A 182 -17.21 -5.45 -48.64
CA SER A 182 -17.41 -4.69 -49.90
C SER A 182 -17.61 -5.63 -51.10
N ILE A 183 -16.80 -6.68 -51.23
CA ILE A 183 -16.90 -7.64 -52.34
C ILE A 183 -18.18 -8.48 -52.27
N ILE A 184 -18.64 -8.84 -51.07
CA ILE A 184 -19.90 -9.58 -50.87
C ILE A 184 -21.12 -8.69 -51.13
N SER A 185 -21.05 -7.41 -50.77
CA SER A 185 -22.12 -6.42 -51.02
C SER A 185 -22.40 -6.21 -52.50
N ASP A 186 -21.37 -6.28 -53.34
CA ASP A 186 -21.50 -5.99 -54.77
C ASP A 186 -22.04 -7.17 -55.58
N HIS A 187 -22.06 -8.40 -55.05
CA HIS A 187 -22.34 -9.58 -55.86
C HIS A 187 -23.53 -10.47 -55.50
N ASN A 188 -24.24 -10.32 -54.38
CA ASN A 188 -25.44 -11.14 -54.15
C ASN A 188 -26.43 -10.56 -53.12
N ARG A 189 -27.64 -10.24 -53.57
CA ARG A 189 -28.79 -9.84 -52.73
C ARG A 189 -29.26 -10.93 -51.74
N PHE A 190 -28.75 -12.16 -51.88
CA PHE A 190 -29.00 -13.28 -50.97
C PHE A 190 -27.99 -13.41 -49.81
N ALA A 191 -26.80 -12.80 -49.92
CA ALA A 191 -25.76 -12.93 -48.90
C ALA A 191 -26.07 -12.12 -47.62
N THR A 192 -26.85 -11.04 -47.73
CA THR A 192 -27.24 -10.16 -46.62
C THR A 192 -28.07 -10.89 -45.57
N ILE A 193 -28.85 -11.90 -45.96
CA ILE A 193 -29.68 -12.68 -45.03
C ILE A 193 -28.80 -13.62 -44.19
N PHE A 194 -27.76 -14.21 -44.79
CA PHE A 194 -26.88 -15.16 -44.10
C PHE A 194 -25.93 -14.49 -43.10
N ILE A 195 -25.46 -13.26 -43.39
CA ILE A 195 -24.61 -12.48 -42.48
C ILE A 195 -25.38 -12.05 -41.22
N ASN A 196 -26.63 -11.58 -41.38
CA ASN A 196 -27.47 -11.19 -40.23
C ASN A 196 -27.82 -12.38 -39.32
N GLN A 197 -27.85 -13.59 -39.88
CA GLN A 197 -28.14 -14.82 -39.13
C GLN A 197 -26.92 -15.33 -38.35
N LEU A 198 -25.69 -15.05 -38.82
CA LEU A 198 -24.45 -15.34 -38.10
C LEU A 198 -24.13 -14.32 -37.00
N GLU A 199 -24.46 -13.03 -37.20
CA GLU A 199 -24.31 -11.99 -36.17
C GLU A 199 -25.24 -12.24 -34.95
N SER A 200 -26.40 -12.85 -35.16
CA SER A 200 -27.30 -13.30 -34.09
C SER A 200 -26.69 -14.40 -33.19
N ILE A 201 -25.93 -15.33 -33.79
CA ILE A 201 -25.34 -16.46 -33.05
C ILE A 201 -24.12 -16.01 -32.23
N LEU A 202 -23.30 -15.09 -32.76
CA LEU A 202 -22.09 -14.60 -32.10
C LEU A 202 -22.35 -13.68 -30.89
N ILE A 203 -23.54 -13.08 -30.77
CA ILE A 203 -23.91 -12.24 -29.61
C ILE A 203 -24.46 -13.09 -28.44
N SER A 204 -24.67 -14.40 -28.66
CA SER A 204 -25.24 -15.33 -27.66
C SER A 204 -24.24 -16.27 -26.97
N VAL A 205 -22.94 -16.08 -27.20
CA VAL A 205 -21.83 -16.80 -26.53
C VAL A 205 -20.96 -15.80 -25.77
#